data_AF-U1QJ87-F1
#
_entry.id   AF-U1QJ87-F1
#
_cell.length_a   1.000
_cell.length_b   1.000
_cell.length_c   1.000
_cell.angle_alpha   90.00
_cell.angle_beta   90.00
_cell.angle_gamma   90.00
#
_symmetry.space_group_name_H-M   'P 1'
#
loop_
_entity.id
_entity.type
_entity.pdbx_description
1 polymer ?
#
loop_
_entity_poly.entity_id
_entity_poly.type
_entity_poly.pdbx_seq_one_letter_code
_entity_poly.pdbx_strand_id
1 'polypeptide(L)'
;MRLPETRDLFARKLQFPVTRALVLETVGDTELHAPGGENKTISDVIERCETDEFDSADDLYDSMMTFVGDEFIGRKYYDDRGGIGPSHEGEGEVNF
;
A
#
# COMPACT_ATOMS: atom_id res chain seq x y z
N MET A 1 3.17 3.18 -10.65
CA MET A 1 3.86 2.14 -9.83
C MET A 1 2.91 1.61 -8.75
N ARG A 2 2.98 0.33 -8.36
CA ARG A 2 2.19 -0.20 -7.23
C ARG A 2 2.85 0.13 -5.90
N LEU A 3 2.04 0.25 -4.84
CA LEU A 3 2.53 0.51 -3.48
C LEU A 3 3.71 -0.36 -3.03
N PRO A 4 3.65 -1.72 -3.05
CA PRO A 4 4.76 -2.54 -2.56
C PRO A 4 6.08 -2.34 -3.33
N GLU A 5 6.03 -1.85 -4.57
CA GLU A 5 7.23 -1.59 -5.38
C GLU A 5 7.97 -0.32 -4.93
N THR A 6 7.29 0.61 -4.24
CA THR A 6 7.88 1.87 -3.79
C THR A 6 8.99 1.68 -2.75
N ARG A 7 8.88 0.64 -1.90
CA ARG A 7 9.92 0.31 -0.91
C ARG A 7 11.26 0.01 -1.58
N ASP A 8 11.24 -0.77 -2.66
CA ASP A 8 12.44 -1.08 -3.44
C ASP A 8 12.95 0.16 -4.18
N LEU A 9 12.04 0.98 -4.73
CA LEU A 9 12.40 2.27 -5.32
C LEU A 9 13.14 3.16 -4.32
N PHE A 10 12.63 3.32 -3.10
CA PHE A 10 13.25 4.11 -2.04
C PHE A 10 14.63 3.59 -1.69
N ALA A 11 14.77 2.28 -1.47
CA ALA A 11 16.05 1.65 -1.15
C ALA A 11 17.10 1.80 -2.27
N ARG A 12 16.68 1.91 -3.53
CA ARG A 12 17.59 2.06 -4.69
C ARG A 12 17.92 3.50 -5.04
N LYS A 13 16.98 4.43 -4.83
CA LYS A 13 17.09 5.82 -5.29
C LYS A 13 17.56 6.78 -4.21
N LEU A 14 17.33 6.45 -2.95
CA LEU A 14 17.63 7.31 -1.81
C LEU A 14 18.77 6.70 -0.98
N GLN A 15 19.53 7.58 -0.35
CA GLN A 15 20.49 7.21 0.68
C GLN A 15 19.93 7.68 2.02
N PHE A 16 19.95 6.79 3.01
CA PHE A 16 19.37 7.05 4.32
C PHE A 16 20.45 7.38 5.36
N PRO A 17 20.18 8.29 6.32
CA PRO A 17 18.92 9.02 6.49
C PRO A 17 18.66 10.06 5.39
N VAL A 18 17.39 10.31 5.08
CA VAL A 18 16.98 11.19 3.98
C VAL A 18 15.92 12.19 4.41
N THR A 19 16.07 13.45 3.99
CA THR A 19 15.10 14.50 4.29
C THR A 19 13.89 14.42 3.37
N ARG A 20 12.73 14.84 3.86
CA ARG A 20 11.48 14.95 3.10
C ARG A 20 11.69 15.72 1.80
N ALA A 21 12.42 16.84 1.85
CA ALA A 21 12.70 17.63 0.65
C ALA A 21 13.44 16.83 -0.42
N LEU A 22 14.43 16.01 -0.04
CA LEU A 22 15.18 15.18 -0.98
C LEU A 22 14.35 14.01 -1.53
N VAL A 23 13.45 13.45 -0.72
CA VAL A 23 12.46 12.45 -1.17
C VAL A 23 11.58 13.05 -2.27
N LEU A 24 11.01 14.24 -2.02
CA LEU A 24 10.15 14.94 -2.98
C LEU A 24 10.92 15.27 -4.28
N GLU A 25 12.17 15.70 -4.19
CA GLU A 25 12.99 16.00 -5.38
C GLU A 25 13.37 14.74 -6.18
N THR A 26 13.67 13.63 -5.51
CA THR A 26 14.27 12.45 -6.17
C THR A 26 13.22 11.48 -6.71
N VAL A 27 12.14 11.26 -5.95
CA VAL A 27 11.11 10.26 -6.27
C VAL A 27 9.69 10.83 -6.26
N GLY A 28 9.53 12.12 -5.95
CA GLY A 28 8.23 12.76 -5.80
C GLY A 28 7.33 12.68 -7.03
N ASP A 29 7.89 12.86 -8.24
CA ASP A 29 7.18 12.74 -9.52
C ASP A 29 6.72 11.31 -9.87
N THR A 30 7.04 10.31 -9.04
CA THR A 30 6.62 8.93 -9.30
C THR A 30 5.13 8.78 -9.05
N GLU A 31 4.38 8.40 -10.09
CA GLU A 31 2.95 8.12 -9.99
C GLU A 31 2.69 6.76 -9.31
N LEU A 32 1.80 6.76 -8.33
CA LEU A 32 1.24 5.63 -7.61
C LEU A 32 -0.11 5.27 -8.23
N HIS A 33 -0.27 4.01 -8.61
CA HIS A 33 -1.51 3.53 -9.24
C HIS A 33 -2.44 2.93 -8.19
N ALA A 34 -3.58 3.60 -7.97
CA ALA A 34 -4.61 3.09 -7.08
C ALA A 34 -5.27 1.85 -7.69
N PRO A 35 -5.52 0.78 -6.90
CA PRO A 35 -6.30 -0.37 -7.35
C PRO A 35 -7.79 -0.05 -7.53
N GLY A 36 -8.32 1.01 -6.91
CA GLY A 36 -9.76 1.31 -6.92
C GLY A 36 -10.12 2.80 -6.85
N GLY A 37 -9.22 3.70 -7.26
CA GLY A 37 -9.43 5.15 -7.15
C GLY A 37 -8.54 5.95 -8.11
N GLU A 38 -8.18 7.16 -7.71
CA GLU A 38 -7.37 8.07 -8.54
C GLU A 38 -5.87 7.82 -8.31
N ASN A 39 -5.09 7.98 -9.37
CA ASN A 39 -3.64 7.91 -9.24
C ASN A 39 -3.13 9.16 -8.51
N LYS A 40 -2.10 8.99 -7.68
CA LYS A 40 -1.46 10.06 -6.91
C LYS A 40 0.03 10.00 -7.07
N THR A 41 0.73 11.10 -6.87
CA THR A 41 2.20 11.08 -6.84
C THR A 41 2.71 10.77 -5.44
N ILE A 42 3.97 10.33 -5.34
CA ILE A 42 4.64 10.20 -4.05
C ILE A 42 4.67 11.55 -3.33
N SER A 43 4.85 12.66 -4.06
CA SER A 43 4.78 14.00 -3.49
C SER A 43 3.44 14.30 -2.82
N ASP A 44 2.33 14.04 -3.50
CA ASP A 44 0.98 14.31 -2.96
C ASP A 44 0.76 13.61 -1.61
N VAL A 45 1.35 12.43 -1.42
CA VAL A 45 1.26 11.67 -0.17
C VAL A 45 2.25 12.19 0.88
N ILE A 46 3.52 12.36 0.53
CA ILE A 46 4.60 12.70 1.47
C ILE A 46 4.52 14.16 1.94
N GLU A 47 3.99 15.07 1.13
CA GLU A 47 3.74 16.46 1.55
C GLU A 47 2.75 16.57 2.71
N ARG A 48 1.86 15.58 2.89
CA ARG A 48 0.93 15.51 4.04
C ARG A 48 1.60 15.00 5.32
N CYS A 49 2.78 14.40 5.19
CA CYS A 49 3.53 13.89 6.32
C CYS A 49 4.28 15.02 7.03
N GLU A 50 4.18 15.06 8.36
CA GLU A 50 4.86 16.03 9.22
C GLU A 50 6.33 15.65 9.50
N THR A 51 6.72 14.43 9.14
CA THR A 51 8.09 13.92 9.30
C THR A 51 9.06 14.66 8.39
N ASP A 52 10.13 15.18 8.98
CA ASP A 52 11.14 15.96 8.25
C ASP A 52 12.27 15.09 7.68
N GLU A 53 12.59 13.97 8.34
CA GLU A 53 13.65 13.03 7.95
C GLU A 53 13.22 11.59 8.22
N PHE A 54 13.60 10.69 7.31
CA PHE A 54 13.34 9.26 7.40
C PHE A 54 14.65 8.50 7.57
N ASP A 55 14.69 7.58 8.53
CA ASP A 55 15.91 6.84 8.89
C ASP A 55 16.16 5.66 7.94
N SER A 56 15.12 5.17 7.24
CA SER A 56 15.19 3.99 6.39
C SER A 56 14.10 3.95 5.33
N ALA A 57 14.31 3.14 4.28
CA ALA A 57 13.30 2.93 3.24
C ALA A 57 11.99 2.32 3.78
N ASP A 58 12.07 1.52 4.84
CA ASP A 58 10.91 0.95 5.53
C ASP A 58 10.12 2.03 6.30
N ASP A 59 10.82 2.92 6.99
CA ASP A 59 10.24 4.05 7.74
C ASP A 59 9.52 5.06 6.80
N LEU A 60 10.15 5.39 5.67
CA LEU A 60 9.52 6.18 4.61
C LEU A 60 8.30 5.47 4.00
N TYR A 61 8.40 4.15 3.77
CA TYR A 61 7.29 3.37 3.23
C TYR A 61 6.10 3.31 4.19
N ASP A 62 6.34 3.08 5.48
CA ASP A 62 5.30 3.03 6.52
C ASP A 62 4.59 4.38 6.67
N SER A 63 5.38 5.47 6.67
CA SER A 63 4.84 6.82 6.63
C SER A 63 3.97 7.04 5.39
N MET A 64 4.43 6.64 4.20
CA MET A 64 3.64 6.75 2.97
C MET A 64 2.34 5.94 3.05
N MET A 65 2.37 4.70 3.56
CA MET A 65 1.18 3.86 3.75
C MET A 65 0.14 4.53 4.66
N THR A 66 0.59 5.30 5.65
CA THR A 66 -0.30 6.03 6.57
C THR A 66 -1.08 7.15 5.87
N PHE A 67 -0.50 7.79 4.85
CA PHE A 67 -1.08 8.98 4.20
C PHE A 67 -1.68 8.75 2.81
N VAL A 68 -1.48 7.58 2.18
CA VAL A 68 -1.91 7.31 0.80
C VAL A 68 -3.45 7.23 0.62
N GLY A 69 -4.20 7.01 1.71
CA GLY A 69 -5.66 7.00 1.72
C GLY A 69 -6.30 5.63 1.38
N ASP A 70 -7.59 5.47 1.70
CA ASP A 70 -8.33 4.20 1.61
C ASP A 70 -8.45 3.68 0.16
N GLU A 71 -8.33 4.55 -0.84
CA GLU A 71 -8.37 4.19 -2.27
C GLU A 71 -7.18 3.30 -2.70
N PHE A 72 -6.08 3.35 -1.96
CA PHE A 72 -4.91 2.48 -2.15
C PHE A 72 -4.89 1.27 -1.20
N ILE A 73 -5.65 1.34 -0.11
CA ILE A 73 -5.92 0.22 0.79
C ILE A 73 -7.03 -0.59 0.13
N GLY A 74 -6.64 -1.47 -0.79
CA GLY A 74 -7.57 -2.37 -1.47
C GLY A 74 -8.57 -2.97 -0.47
N ARG A 75 -9.86 -2.89 -0.80
CA ARG A 75 -11.04 -3.27 0.02
C ARG A 75 -10.65 -3.85 1.39
N LYS A 76 -11.04 -3.14 2.45
CA LYS A 76 -11.05 -3.53 3.88
C LYS A 76 -11.55 -4.97 4.19
N TYR A 77 -12.10 -5.67 3.19
CA TYR A 77 -12.38 -7.10 3.19
C TYR A 77 -11.19 -7.87 2.59
N TYR A 78 -10.21 -8.17 3.43
CA TYR A 78 -9.52 -9.44 3.29
C TYR A 78 -10.59 -10.53 3.54
N ASP A 79 -11.26 -11.01 2.50
CA ASP A 79 -11.98 -12.28 2.54
C ASP A 79 -10.96 -13.42 2.35
N ASP A 80 -9.99 -13.53 3.25
CA ASP A 80 -9.13 -14.73 3.35
C ASP A 80 -9.21 -15.35 4.76
N ARG A 81 -10.19 -14.91 5.54
CA ARG A 81 -10.57 -15.54 6.81
C ARG A 81 -12.09 -15.57 6.95
N GLY A 82 -12.76 -16.46 6.22
CA GLY A 82 -14.21 -16.62 6.47
C GLY A 82 -15.06 -17.46 5.53
N GLY A 83 -14.51 -18.20 4.58
CA GLY A 83 -15.28 -19.24 3.88
C GLY A 83 -15.09 -20.61 4.52
N ILE A 84 -15.63 -20.83 5.73
CA ILE A 84 -15.91 -22.19 6.19
C ILE A 84 -16.84 -22.77 5.12
N GLY A 85 -16.35 -23.73 4.33
CA GLY A 85 -17.24 -24.50 3.47
C GLY A 85 -18.35 -25.08 4.36
N PRO A 86 -19.64 -24.90 4.04
CA PRO A 86 -20.69 -25.48 4.85
C PRO A 86 -20.56 -27.00 4.76
N SER A 87 -19.97 -27.59 5.80
CA SER A 87 -20.21 -28.97 6.16
C SER A 87 -21.67 -29.09 6.60
N HIS A 88 -22.42 -29.86 5.82
CA HIS A 88 -23.58 -30.66 6.21
C HIS A 88 -24.97 -30.00 6.29
N GLU A 89 -25.71 -30.11 5.18
CA GLU A 89 -27.12 -30.50 5.11
C GLU A 89 -27.17 -31.39 3.83
N GLY A 90 -27.65 -32.63 3.75
CA GLY A 90 -28.79 -33.20 4.45
C GLY A 90 -29.90 -33.59 3.48
N GLU A 91 -29.63 -34.16 2.29
CA GLU A 91 -30.70 -34.66 1.42
C GLU A 91 -30.28 -35.95 0.70
N GLY A 92 -30.96 -37.04 1.05
CA GLY A 92 -30.78 -38.34 0.41
C GLY A 92 -31.56 -38.43 -0.89
N GLU A 93 -31.01 -39.18 -1.85
CA GLU A 93 -31.80 -39.98 -2.76
C GLU A 93 -30.97 -41.22 -3.15
N VAL A 94 -31.27 -42.35 -2.50
CA VAL A 94 -30.92 -43.67 -3.02
C VAL A 94 -32.02 -44.06 -3.99
N ASN A 95 -31.69 -44.19 -5.27
CA ASN A 95 -32.59 -44.81 -6.24
C ASN A 95 -32.43 -46.33 -6.18
N PHE A 96 -33.55 -47.03 -6.01
CA PHE A 96 -33.69 -48.49 -5.95
C PHE A 96 -33.54 -49.15 -7.33
#